data_AF-A0A2M6ZT87-F1
#
_entry.id   AF-A0A2M6ZT87-F1
#
_cell.length_a   1.000
_cell.length_b   1.000
_cell.length_c   1.000
_cell.angle_alpha   90.00
_cell.angle_beta   90.00
_cell.angle_gamma   90.00
#
_symmetry.space_group_name_H-M   'P 1'
#
loop_
_entity.id
_entity.type
_entity.pdbx_description
1 polymer ?
#
loop_
_entity_poly.entity_id
_entity_poly.type
_entity_poly.pdbx_seq_one_letter_code
_entity_poly.pdbx_strand_id
1 'polypeptide(L)' 'LYIAKSVDFPMEKAYFHGNNKTPAEIEQALDWSVGRIVVDNFYELSL' A
#
# COMPACT_ATOMS: atom_id res chain seq x y z
N LEU A 1 -4.27 2.23 5.34
CA LEU A 1 -3.71 0.90 5.72
C LEU A 1 -3.83 0.62 7.21
N TYR A 2 -3.42 1.56 8.08
CA TYR A 2 -3.32 1.34 9.54
C TYR A 2 -4.61 0.85 10.21
N ILE A 3 -5.76 1.47 9.92
CA ILE A 3 -7.05 1.06 10.51
C ILE A 3 -7.44 -0.36 10.06
N ALA A 4 -7.22 -0.69 8.79
CA ALA A 4 -7.48 -2.04 8.28
C ALA A 4 -6.60 -3.06 9.01
N LYS A 5 -5.32 -2.74 9.21
CA LYS A 5 -4.40 -3.60 9.96
C LYS A 5 -4.79 -3.74 11.43
N SER A 6 -5.27 -2.68 12.08
CA SER A 6 -5.64 -2.70 13.52
C SER A 6 -6.88 -3.55 13.83
N VAL A 7 -7.66 -3.93 12.82
CA VAL A 7 -8.85 -4.78 12.96
C VAL A 7 -8.67 -6.15 12.32
N ASP A 8 -7.42 -6.57 12.11
CA ASP A 8 -7.05 -7.83 11.43
C ASP A 8 -7.77 -8.04 10.09
N PHE A 9 -7.99 -6.94 9.35
CA PHE A 9 -8.53 -7.04 8.01
C PHE A 9 -7.57 -7.85 7.12
N PRO A 10 -8.08 -8.75 6.26
CA PRO A 10 -7.27 -9.51 5.31
C PRO A 10 -6.63 -8.57 4.27
N MET A 11 -5.39 -8.15 4.51
CA MET A 11 -4.68 -7.15 3.70
C MET A 11 -4.43 -7.61 2.27
N GLU A 12 -4.40 -8.92 2.02
CA GLU A 12 -4.33 -9.50 0.67
C GLU A 12 -5.56 -9.16 -0.19
N LYS A 13 -6.66 -8.71 0.44
CA LYS A 13 -7.86 -8.21 -0.24
C LYS A 13 -7.88 -6.68 -0.40
N ALA A 14 -6.92 -5.97 0.20
CA ALA A 14 -6.84 -4.53 0.15
C ALA A 14 -6.20 -4.01 -1.14
N TYR A 15 -6.65 -2.83 -1.55
CA TYR A 15 -6.07 -2.04 -2.63
C TYR A 15 -5.50 -0.76 -2.02
N PHE A 16 -4.22 -0.50 -2.23
CA PHE A 16 -3.57 0.72 -1.76
C PHE A 16 -3.48 1.76 -2.88
N HIS A 17 -4.33 2.78 -2.78
CA HIS A 17 -4.38 3.94 -3.69
C HIS A 17 -3.73 5.18 -3.04
N GLY A 18 -3.37 6.17 -3.86
CA GLY A 18 -2.92 7.49 -3.40
C GLY A 18 -1.89 8.12 -4.34
N ASN A 19 -2.04 9.39 -4.69
CA ASN A 19 -1.23 10.04 -5.72
C ASN A 19 0.18 10.48 -5.28
N ASN A 20 0.54 10.29 -4.02
CA ASN A 20 1.81 10.76 -3.45
C ASN A 20 2.33 9.81 -2.34
N LYS A 21 2.34 8.50 -2.63
CA LYS A 21 2.85 7.50 -1.68
C LYS A 21 4.35 7.68 -1.48
N THR A 22 4.78 7.62 -0.23
CA THR A 22 6.20 7.65 0.15
C THR A 22 6.81 6.25 0.04
N PRO A 23 8.16 6.12 -0.11
CA PRO A 23 8.82 4.82 -0.09
C PRO A 23 8.50 4.00 1.15
N ALA A 24 8.45 4.65 2.33
CA ALA A 24 8.11 3.99 3.59
C ALA A 24 6.68 3.44 3.63
N GLU A 25 5.71 4.10 2.98
CA GLU A 25 4.34 3.59 2.86
C GLU A 25 4.27 2.39 1.91
N ILE A 26 5.08 2.37 0.84
CA ILE A 26 5.18 1.22 -0.07
C ILE A 26 5.81 0.03 0.65
N GLU A 27 6.93 0.23 1.34
CA GLU A 27 7.59 -0.81 2.15
C GLU A 27 6.61 -1.40 3.19
N GLN A 28 5.88 -0.54 3.89
CA GLN A 28 4.86 -0.99 4.85
C GLN A 28 3.73 -1.78 4.19
N ALA A 29 3.29 -1.38 3.00
CA ALA A 29 2.26 -2.12 2.26
C ALA A 29 2.74 -3.51 1.86
N LEU A 30 4.03 -3.65 1.50
CA LEU A 30 4.65 -4.94 1.20
C LEU A 30 4.78 -5.81 2.46
N ASP A 31 5.28 -5.25 3.56
CA ASP A 31 5.41 -5.94 4.85
C ASP A 31 4.05 -6.47 5.34
N TRP A 32 2.99 -5.71 5.10
CA TRP A 32 1.63 -6.09 5.48
C TRP A 32 0.93 -6.96 4.46
N SER A 33 1.62 -7.38 3.39
CA SER A 33 1.09 -8.24 2.33
C SER A 33 -0.18 -7.67 1.70
N VAL A 34 -0.19 -6.36 1.42
CA VAL A 34 -1.27 -5.70 0.68
C VAL A 34 -1.41 -6.37 -0.69
N GLY A 35 -2.64 -6.76 -1.04
CA GLY A 35 -2.88 -7.53 -2.26
C GLY A 35 -2.52 -6.78 -3.54
N ARG A 36 -2.83 -5.48 -3.60
CA ARG A 36 -2.58 -4.64 -4.77
C ARG A 36 -2.20 -3.22 -4.40
N ILE A 37 -1.15 -2.71 -5.02
CA ILE A 37 -0.76 -1.30 -4.96
C ILE A 37 -1.10 -0.69 -6.32
N VAL A 38 -1.87 0.41 -6.31
CA VAL A 38 -2.25 1.11 -7.54
C VAL A 38 -1.34 2.31 -7.71
N VAL A 39 -0.44 2.22 -8.69
CA VAL A 39 0.56 3.25 -8.99
C VAL A 39 -0.08 4.40 -9.77
N ASP A 40 0.12 5.63 -9.30
CA ASP A 40 -0.51 6.83 -9.87
C ASP A 40 0.39 7.59 -10.87
N ASN A 41 1.72 7.41 -10.82
CA ASN A 41 2.65 8.08 -11.74
C ASN A 41 4.00 7.34 -11.92
N PHE A 42 4.81 7.77 -12.88
CA PHE A 42 6.11 7.15 -13.19
C PHE A 42 7.15 7.30 -12.08
N TYR A 43 7.11 8.37 -11.28
CA TYR A 43 8.00 8.52 -10.14
C TYR A 43 7.70 7.44 -9.09
N GLU A 44 6.42 7.26 -8.75
CA GLU A 44 5.98 6.19 -7.85
C GLU A 44 6.33 4.80 -8.38
N LEU A 45 6.22 4.57 -9.70
CA LEU A 45 6.62 3.30 -10.31
C LEU A 45 8.13 3.01 -10.14
N SER A 46 8.95 4.05 -9.98
CA SER A 46 10.40 3.94 -9.84
C SER A 46 10.91 3.87 -8.39
N LEU A 47 10.01 3.99 -7.40
CA LEU A 47 10.31 3.81 -5.98
C LEU A 47 10.59 2.35 -5.66
#